data_AF-A0A6P0JUK8-F1
#
_entry.id   AF-A0A6P0JUK8-F1
#
_cell.length_a   1.000
_cell.length_b   1.000
_cell.length_c   1.000
_cell.angle_alpha   90.00
_cell.angle_beta   90.00
_cell.angle_gamma   90.00
#
_symmetry.space_group_name_H-M   'P 1'
#
loop_
_entity.id
_entity.type
_entity.pdbx_description
1 polymer ?
#
loop_
_entity_poly.entity_id
_entity_poly.type
_entity_poly.pdbx_seq_one_letter_code
_entity_poly.pdbx_strand_id
1 'polypeptide(L)'
;VRHTDPGNLSWGERVTNYGPCSDQGRSGGNINLAEQLCLQRSLERLPTNLQDLNAAGIDPSRNVEALINTADLYNQASPVHSRVFPKALKVAYQGGLKGLEAIAWARTASFYLNSNNQLDLENGRNRATGLLGICAREGRSMTEWDCVYQDQMRRTKAIASVLEKYLQVYGQSS
;
A
#
# COMPACT_ATOMS: atom_id res chain seq x y z
N VAL A 1 -9.39 9.64 13.71
CA VAL A 1 -9.89 8.28 13.35
C VAL A 1 -9.16 7.24 14.17
N ARG A 2 -9.84 6.23 14.71
CA ARG A 2 -9.25 5.07 15.41
C ARG A 2 -9.48 3.84 14.53
N HIS A 3 -8.46 3.00 14.32
CA HIS A 3 -8.60 1.78 13.54
C HIS A 3 -7.71 0.65 14.09
N THR A 4 -8.19 -0.58 14.03
CA THR A 4 -7.40 -1.77 14.40
C THR A 4 -6.93 -2.45 13.14
N ASP A 5 -5.62 -2.71 13.03
CA ASP A 5 -5.09 -3.44 11.89
C ASP A 5 -5.41 -4.94 12.06
N PRO A 6 -6.07 -5.57 11.08
CA PRO A 6 -6.46 -6.98 11.18
C PRO A 6 -5.26 -7.95 11.18
N GLY A 7 -4.09 -7.54 10.69
CA GLY A 7 -2.88 -8.38 10.61
C GLY A 7 -1.92 -8.21 11.79
N ASN A 8 -2.15 -7.23 12.65
CA ASN A 8 -1.11 -6.73 13.54
C ASN A 8 -1.32 -7.15 15.00
N LEU A 9 -0.66 -8.25 15.38
CA LEU A 9 -0.45 -8.63 16.77
C LEU A 9 0.92 -8.10 17.19
N SER A 10 0.97 -7.07 18.04
CA SER A 10 2.21 -6.73 18.76
C SER A 10 2.14 -7.45 20.10
N TRP A 11 3.12 -8.32 20.39
CA TRP A 11 3.15 -9.12 21.62
C TRP A 11 1.92 -10.02 21.86
N GLY A 12 1.19 -10.39 20.80
CA GLY A 12 -0.02 -11.23 20.90
C GLY A 12 -1.32 -10.45 21.12
N GLU A 13 -1.30 -9.11 21.19
CA GLU A 13 -2.50 -8.28 21.39
C GLU A 13 -2.82 -7.39 20.19
N ARG A 14 -4.12 -7.08 20.04
CA ARG A 14 -4.63 -6.17 19.00
C ARG A 14 -4.16 -4.75 19.29
N VAL A 15 -3.24 -4.24 18.46
CA VAL A 15 -2.83 -2.84 18.55
C VAL A 15 -3.89 -1.94 17.93
N THR A 16 -4.34 -0.96 18.71
CA THR A 16 -5.16 0.13 18.19
C THR A 16 -4.26 1.19 17.57
N ASN A 17 -4.51 1.54 16.31
CA ASN A 17 -3.88 2.68 15.66
C ASN A 17 -4.76 3.94 15.76
N TYR A 18 -4.09 5.08 15.86
CA TYR A 18 -4.70 6.39 15.90
C TYR A 18 -4.27 7.21 14.67
N GLY A 19 -5.17 8.04 14.15
CA GLY A 19 -4.90 8.83 12.95
C GLY A 19 -4.97 8.01 11.64
N PRO A 20 -4.45 8.56 10.53
CA PRO A 20 -4.59 7.98 9.19
C PRO A 20 -3.53 6.93 8.84
N CYS A 21 -2.36 6.93 9.49
CA CYS A 21 -1.32 5.90 9.30
C CYS A 21 -1.41 4.81 10.38
N SER A 22 -0.80 3.65 10.11
CA SER A 22 -0.47 2.71 11.18
C SER A 22 0.63 3.30 12.08
N ASP A 23 0.25 3.67 13.30
CA ASP A 23 1.18 4.17 14.31
C ASP A 23 1.79 3.03 15.15
N GLN A 24 1.19 1.83 15.13
CA GLN A 24 1.61 0.65 15.88
C GLN A 24 1.62 0.91 17.40
N GLY A 25 0.69 1.75 17.89
CA GLY A 25 0.61 2.12 19.31
C GLY A 25 1.68 3.11 19.76
N ARG A 26 2.58 3.57 18.87
CA ARG A 26 3.65 4.53 19.20
C ARG A 26 3.12 5.89 19.68
N SER A 27 1.88 6.23 19.34
CA SER A 27 1.25 7.49 19.78
C SER A 27 0.70 7.42 21.21
N GLY A 28 0.62 6.24 21.83
CA GLY A 28 -0.01 6.07 23.14
C GLY A 28 -1.48 6.48 23.19
N GLY A 29 -2.17 6.53 22.05
CA GLY A 29 -3.56 6.99 21.96
C GLY A 29 -3.76 8.47 21.66
N ASN A 30 -2.68 9.24 21.51
CA ASN A 30 -2.75 10.65 21.16
C ASN A 30 -2.88 10.84 19.64
N ILE A 31 -4.05 11.29 19.18
CA ILE A 31 -4.34 11.49 17.75
C ILE A 31 -3.42 12.52 17.09
N ASN A 32 -3.12 13.63 17.78
CA ASN A 32 -2.28 14.69 17.23
C ASN A 32 -0.84 14.19 17.03
N LEU A 33 -0.33 13.42 17.99
CA LEU A 33 0.97 12.78 17.87
C LEU A 33 0.97 11.74 16.73
N ALA A 34 -0.09 10.94 16.60
CA ALA A 34 -0.20 9.96 15.54
C ALA A 34 -0.20 10.61 14.13
N GLU A 35 -0.89 11.74 13.97
CA GLU A 35 -0.89 12.53 12.74
C GLU A 35 0.48 13.15 12.44
N GLN A 36 1.16 13.71 13.44
CA GLN A 36 2.52 14.24 13.28
C GLN A 36 3.50 13.14 12.84
N LEU A 37 3.46 11.97 13.47
CA LEU A 37 4.31 10.84 13.11
C LEU A 37 3.99 10.31 11.70
N CYS A 38 2.72 10.31 11.31
CA CYS A 38 2.30 9.92 9.96
C CYS A 38 2.84 10.88 8.89
N LEU A 39 2.71 12.19 9.13
CA LEU A 39 3.25 13.23 8.25
C LEU A 39 4.77 13.12 8.14
N GLN A 40 5.47 13.01 9.28
CA GLN A 40 6.92 12.87 9.30
C GLN A 40 7.39 11.67 8.48
N ARG A 41 6.82 10.48 8.69
CA ARG A 41 7.17 9.29 7.89
C ARG A 41 6.90 9.47 6.41
N SER A 42 5.79 10.13 6.07
CA SER A 42 5.44 10.40 4.67
C SER A 42 6.46 11.32 4.01
N LEU A 43 6.88 12.39 4.70
CA LEU A 43 7.92 13.31 4.22
C LEU A 43 9.29 12.64 4.08
N GLU A 44 9.69 11.83 5.06
CA GLU A 44 10.95 11.08 5.04
C GLU A 44 11.04 10.12 3.85
N ARG A 45 9.90 9.58 3.40
CA ARG A 45 9.86 8.56 2.33
C ARG A 45 9.53 9.10 0.96
N LEU A 46 9.00 10.32 0.88
CA LEU A 46 8.68 10.96 -0.37
C LEU A 46 9.85 10.94 -1.37
N PRO A 47 11.11 11.32 -1.00
CA PRO A 47 12.23 11.29 -1.95
C PRO A 47 12.47 9.90 -2.55
N THR A 48 12.43 8.85 -1.73
CA THR A 48 12.62 7.47 -2.21
C THR A 48 11.46 7.03 -3.09
N ASN A 49 10.22 7.33 -2.72
CA ASN A 49 9.04 6.99 -3.52
C ASN A 49 9.08 7.67 -4.90
N LEU A 50 9.48 8.94 -4.95
CA LEU A 50 9.65 9.68 -6.20
C LEU A 50 10.78 9.07 -7.05
N GLN A 51 11.91 8.71 -6.43
CA GLN A 51 13.01 8.08 -7.13
C GLN A 51 12.61 6.72 -7.73
N ASP A 52 11.98 5.85 -6.95
CA ASP A 52 11.60 4.51 -7.39
C ASP A 52 10.52 4.56 -8.50
N LEU A 53 9.58 5.52 -8.45
CA LEU A 53 8.60 5.77 -9.53
C LEU A 53 9.26 6.27 -10.82
N ASN A 54 10.13 7.29 -10.71
CA ASN A 54 10.84 7.81 -11.87
C ASN A 54 11.76 6.74 -12.50
N ALA A 55 12.43 5.92 -11.69
CA ALA A 55 13.25 4.80 -12.17
C ALA A 55 12.42 3.74 -12.90
N ALA A 56 11.14 3.56 -12.54
CA ALA A 56 10.21 2.72 -13.27
C ALA A 56 9.70 3.38 -14.58
N GLY A 57 9.96 4.67 -14.80
CA GLY A 57 9.43 5.45 -15.92
C GLY A 57 8.01 5.97 -15.68
N ILE A 58 7.59 6.07 -14.42
CA ILE A 58 6.28 6.61 -14.02
C ILE A 58 6.52 8.01 -13.48
N ASP A 59 6.05 9.02 -14.20
CA ASP A 59 6.12 10.42 -13.75
C ASP A 59 5.12 10.65 -12.60
N PRO A 60 5.59 10.86 -11.35
CA PRO A 60 4.73 11.02 -10.19
C PRO A 60 3.93 12.33 -10.21
N SER A 61 4.36 13.34 -10.98
CA SER A 61 3.61 14.60 -11.13
C SER A 61 2.39 14.45 -12.03
N ARG A 62 2.46 13.54 -13.00
CA ARG A 62 1.36 13.19 -13.91
C ARG A 62 0.55 12.00 -13.45
N ASN A 63 1.09 11.21 -12.52
CA ASN A 63 0.42 10.05 -11.94
C ASN A 63 0.45 10.11 -10.40
N VAL A 64 -0.29 11.07 -9.86
CA VAL A 64 -0.43 11.28 -8.41
C VAL A 64 -1.04 10.05 -7.72
N GLU A 65 -1.92 9.32 -8.40
CA GLU A 65 -2.50 8.08 -7.86
C GLU A 65 -1.44 7.00 -7.61
N ALA A 66 -0.47 6.83 -8.51
CA ALA A 66 0.65 5.91 -8.31
C ALA A 66 1.56 6.36 -7.14
N LEU A 67 1.77 7.67 -6.97
CA LEU A 67 2.51 8.21 -5.83
C LEU A 67 1.81 7.90 -4.49
N ILE A 68 0.51 8.16 -4.41
CA ILE A 68 -0.28 7.90 -3.19
C ILE A 68 -0.31 6.40 -2.88
N ASN A 69 -0.47 5.54 -3.90
CA ASN A 69 -0.46 4.09 -3.69
C ASN A 69 0.92 3.58 -3.22
N THR A 70 2.02 4.14 -3.72
CA THR A 70 3.37 3.82 -3.22
C THR A 70 3.50 4.18 -1.73
N ALA A 71 3.05 5.39 -1.36
CA ALA A 71 3.10 5.86 0.02
C ALA A 71 2.19 5.06 0.97
N ASP A 72 0.97 4.73 0.54
CA ASP A 72 0.06 3.89 1.31
C ASP A 72 0.61 2.48 1.51
N LEU A 73 1.21 1.86 0.49
CA LEU A 73 1.82 0.54 0.62
C LEU A 73 3.01 0.54 1.59
N TYR A 74 3.80 1.62 1.62
CA TYR A 74 4.86 1.80 2.62
C TYR A 74 4.29 1.87 4.05
N ASN A 75 3.13 2.51 4.22
CA ASN A 75 2.46 2.60 5.52
C ASN A 75 1.78 1.28 5.92
N GLN A 76 1.48 0.40 4.96
CA GLN A 76 0.84 -0.89 5.18
C GLN A 76 1.85 -2.01 5.50
N ALA A 77 3.01 -2.01 4.85
CA ALA A 77 3.92 -3.15 4.84
C ALA A 77 5.39 -2.74 4.99
N SER A 78 6.28 -3.74 5.13
CA SER A 78 7.73 -3.50 5.14
C SER A 78 8.17 -2.70 3.91
N PRO A 79 9.17 -1.78 4.03
CA PRO A 79 9.62 -0.93 2.94
C PRO A 79 9.97 -1.67 1.64
N VAL A 80 10.38 -2.94 1.71
CA VAL A 80 10.68 -3.75 0.52
C VAL A 80 9.50 -3.79 -0.46
N HIS A 81 8.27 -3.89 0.01
CA HIS A 81 7.09 -4.01 -0.84
C HIS A 81 6.76 -2.70 -1.56
N SER A 82 6.83 -1.57 -0.87
CA SER A 82 6.59 -0.26 -1.48
C SER A 82 7.64 0.07 -2.54
N ARG A 83 8.90 -0.36 -2.34
CA ARG A 83 9.97 -0.16 -3.32
C ARG A 83 9.84 -1.04 -4.55
N VAL A 84 9.18 -2.19 -4.43
CA VAL A 84 8.92 -3.10 -5.56
C VAL A 84 7.71 -2.64 -6.38
N PHE A 85 6.75 -1.97 -5.76
CA PHE A 85 5.51 -1.54 -6.40
C PHE A 85 5.68 -0.77 -7.72
N PRO A 86 6.57 0.24 -7.85
CA PRO A 86 6.76 0.93 -9.13
C PRO A 86 7.18 -0.01 -10.26
N LYS A 87 8.06 -0.98 -9.99
CA LYS A 87 8.47 -1.99 -10.98
C LYS A 87 7.29 -2.91 -11.32
N ALA A 88 6.53 -3.35 -10.34
CA ALA A 88 5.35 -4.17 -10.57
C ALA A 88 4.29 -3.42 -11.39
N LEU A 89 4.08 -2.13 -11.12
CA LEU A 89 3.12 -1.30 -11.86
C LEU A 89 3.53 -1.11 -13.32
N LYS A 90 4.82 -0.94 -13.59
CA LYS A 90 5.34 -0.96 -14.95
C LYS A 90 5.02 -2.27 -15.67
N VAL A 91 5.23 -3.42 -15.02
CA VAL A 91 4.91 -4.74 -15.57
C VAL A 91 3.41 -4.87 -15.85
N ALA A 92 2.55 -4.40 -14.94
CA ALA A 92 1.10 -4.40 -15.11
C ALA A 92 0.68 -3.62 -16.37
N TYR A 93 1.24 -2.42 -16.56
CA TYR A 93 0.96 -1.60 -17.75
C TYR A 93 1.47 -2.24 -19.04
N GLN A 94 2.66 -2.86 -19.01
CA GLN A 94 3.20 -3.59 -20.16
C GLN A 94 2.35 -4.82 -20.52
N GLY A 95 1.71 -5.44 -19.52
CA GLY A 95 0.72 -6.50 -19.71
C GLY A 95 -0.67 -6.03 -20.14
N GLY A 96 -0.87 -4.72 -20.33
CA GLY A 96 -2.12 -4.14 -20.82
C GLY A 96 -3.14 -3.79 -19.74
N LEU A 97 -2.85 -4.02 -18.45
CA LEU A 97 -3.72 -3.60 -17.35
C LEU A 97 -3.77 -2.07 -17.25
N LYS A 98 -4.90 -1.52 -16.79
CA LYS A 98 -5.10 -0.07 -16.66
C LYS A 98 -5.83 0.30 -15.37
N GLY A 99 -5.73 1.56 -14.97
CA GLY A 99 -6.46 2.14 -13.85
C GLY A 99 -6.32 1.34 -12.54
N LEU A 100 -7.43 1.18 -11.82
CA LEU A 100 -7.48 0.50 -10.53
C LEU A 100 -6.97 -0.94 -10.60
N GLU A 101 -7.21 -1.64 -11.71
CA GLU A 101 -6.79 -3.04 -11.88
C GLU A 101 -5.27 -3.16 -11.93
N ALA A 102 -4.60 -2.30 -12.70
CA ALA A 102 -3.13 -2.27 -12.77
C ALA A 102 -2.51 -1.99 -11.39
N ILE A 103 -3.09 -1.03 -10.66
CA ILE A 103 -2.60 -0.65 -9.34
C ILE A 103 -2.82 -1.78 -8.33
N ALA A 104 -4.03 -2.35 -8.25
CA ALA A 104 -4.33 -3.44 -7.33
C ALA A 104 -3.48 -4.69 -7.63
N TRP A 105 -3.30 -5.01 -8.92
CA TRP A 105 -2.40 -6.07 -9.36
C TRP A 105 -0.97 -5.79 -8.92
N ALA A 106 -0.44 -4.59 -9.16
CA ALA A 106 0.93 -4.24 -8.83
C ALA A 106 1.19 -4.25 -7.32
N ARG A 107 0.24 -3.78 -6.53
CA ARG A 107 0.28 -3.87 -5.07
C ARG A 107 0.32 -5.32 -4.58
N THR A 108 -0.47 -6.19 -5.20
CA THR A 108 -0.49 -7.64 -4.90
C THR A 108 0.83 -8.30 -5.28
N ALA A 109 1.29 -8.06 -6.50
CA ALA A 109 2.55 -8.55 -7.04
C ALA A 109 3.76 -8.15 -6.18
N SER A 110 3.71 -6.98 -5.53
CA SER A 110 4.80 -6.49 -4.67
C SER A 110 5.08 -7.37 -3.45
N PHE A 111 4.19 -8.29 -3.11
CA PHE A 111 4.40 -9.28 -2.05
C PHE A 111 5.10 -10.56 -2.54
N TYR A 112 5.21 -10.78 -3.85
CA TYR A 112 5.84 -11.96 -4.44
C TYR A 112 7.32 -11.71 -4.69
N LEU A 113 8.14 -12.15 -3.73
CA LEU A 113 9.58 -11.85 -3.72
C LEU A 113 10.41 -13.13 -3.66
N ASN A 114 11.50 -13.16 -4.43
CA ASN A 114 12.54 -14.19 -4.33
C ASN A 114 13.40 -14.02 -3.06
N SER A 115 14.38 -14.89 -2.83
CA SER A 115 15.29 -14.84 -1.66
C SER A 115 16.09 -13.54 -1.55
N ASN A 116 16.32 -12.85 -2.68
CA ASN A 116 17.06 -11.59 -2.77
C ASN A 116 16.15 -10.35 -2.69
N ASN A 117 14.89 -10.50 -2.24
CA ASN A 117 13.91 -9.40 -2.14
C ASN A 117 13.56 -8.74 -3.47
N GLN A 118 13.68 -9.46 -4.58
CA GLN A 118 13.31 -8.96 -5.90
C GLN A 118 11.95 -9.52 -6.32
N LEU A 119 11.19 -8.73 -7.09
CA LEU A 119 9.93 -9.16 -7.70
C LEU A 119 10.14 -10.45 -8.50
N ASP A 120 9.39 -11.48 -8.14
CA ASP A 120 9.41 -12.79 -8.80
C ASP A 120 8.02 -13.42 -8.67
N LEU A 121 7.24 -13.36 -9.74
CA LEU A 121 5.86 -13.86 -9.76
C LEU A 121 5.77 -15.36 -10.01
N GLU A 122 6.83 -15.96 -10.55
CA GLU A 122 6.85 -17.37 -10.96
C GLU A 122 7.38 -18.25 -9.83
N ASN A 123 8.49 -17.84 -9.20
CA ASN A 123 9.20 -18.62 -8.19
C ASN A 123 9.26 -17.92 -6.83
N GLY A 124 8.82 -16.67 -6.75
CA GLY A 124 8.78 -15.92 -5.50
C GLY A 124 7.70 -16.44 -4.55
N ARG A 125 7.89 -16.16 -3.26
CA ARG A 125 6.89 -16.47 -2.24
C ARG A 125 6.10 -15.23 -1.90
N ASN A 126 4.80 -15.39 -1.68
CA ASN A 126 3.98 -14.32 -1.13
C ASN A 126 4.40 -14.06 0.32
N ARG A 127 4.81 -12.82 0.61
CA ARG A 127 5.26 -12.39 1.95
C ARG A 127 4.25 -11.52 2.67
N ALA A 128 2.99 -11.52 2.24
CA ALA A 128 1.90 -10.75 2.86
C ALA A 128 1.36 -11.40 4.14
N THR A 129 2.24 -11.87 5.05
CA THR A 129 1.87 -12.72 6.20
C THR A 129 0.76 -12.12 7.07
N GLY A 130 0.77 -10.80 7.31
CA GLY A 130 -0.30 -10.11 8.04
C GLY A 130 -1.65 -10.06 7.31
N LEU A 131 -1.65 -10.04 5.97
CA LEU A 131 -2.87 -10.02 5.14
C LEU A 131 -3.44 -11.43 4.93
N LEU A 132 -2.58 -12.43 4.75
CA LEU A 132 -3.00 -13.83 4.61
C LEU A 132 -3.73 -14.33 5.86
N GLY A 133 -3.34 -13.83 7.05
CA GLY A 133 -4.03 -14.11 8.31
C GLY A 133 -5.49 -13.62 8.35
N ILE A 134 -5.89 -12.67 7.50
CA ILE A 134 -7.27 -12.19 7.41
C ILE A 134 -8.16 -13.24 6.75
N CYS A 135 -7.81 -13.70 5.56
CA CYS A 135 -8.62 -14.67 4.81
C CYS A 135 -8.66 -16.04 5.50
N ALA A 136 -7.54 -16.47 6.08
CA ALA A 136 -7.49 -17.71 6.86
C ALA A 136 -8.44 -17.66 8.07
N ARG A 137 -8.46 -16.55 8.80
CA ARG A 137 -9.37 -16.35 9.95
C ARG A 137 -10.84 -16.26 9.54
N GLU A 138 -11.12 -15.75 8.35
CA GLU A 138 -12.49 -15.65 7.83
C GLU A 138 -12.96 -16.93 7.10
N GLY A 139 -12.14 -17.99 7.08
CA GLY A 139 -12.51 -19.29 6.49
C GLY A 139 -12.76 -19.23 4.98
N ARG A 140 -12.15 -18.28 4.28
CA ARG A 140 -12.37 -18.09 2.85
C ARG A 140 -11.60 -19.13 2.04
N SER A 141 -12.29 -19.90 1.20
CA SER A 141 -11.66 -20.84 0.24
C SER A 141 -11.21 -20.07 -1.01
N MET A 142 -10.00 -19.51 -0.95
CA MET A 142 -9.40 -18.75 -2.04
C MET A 142 -7.87 -18.87 -2.02
N THR A 143 -7.22 -18.53 -3.14
CA THR A 143 -5.75 -18.52 -3.20
C THR A 143 -5.17 -17.38 -2.37
N GLU A 144 -3.88 -17.47 -2.01
CA GLU A 144 -3.15 -16.37 -1.37
C GLU A 144 -3.17 -15.10 -2.23
N TRP A 145 -3.09 -15.26 -3.56
CA TRP A 145 -3.18 -14.16 -4.51
C TRP A 145 -4.53 -13.44 -4.38
N ASP A 146 -5.62 -14.18 -4.51
CA ASP A 146 -6.98 -13.61 -4.49
C ASP A 146 -7.26 -12.92 -3.15
N CYS A 147 -6.79 -13.51 -2.06
CA CYS A 147 -6.90 -12.93 -0.74
C CYS A 147 -6.24 -11.54 -0.66
N VAL A 148 -4.96 -11.45 -1.05
CA VAL A 148 -4.21 -10.19 -1.01
C VAL A 148 -4.81 -9.19 -2.02
N TYR A 149 -5.14 -9.65 -3.22
CA TYR A 149 -5.72 -8.82 -4.27
C TYR A 149 -7.02 -8.15 -3.85
N GLN A 150 -7.91 -8.84 -3.14
CA GLN A 150 -9.15 -8.25 -2.64
C GLN A 150 -8.88 -7.11 -1.64
N ASP A 151 -7.94 -7.25 -0.71
CA ASP A 151 -7.57 -6.16 0.21
C ASP A 151 -6.92 -4.99 -0.54
N GLN A 152 -5.98 -5.29 -1.44
CA GLN A 152 -5.28 -4.26 -2.20
C GLN A 152 -6.25 -3.49 -3.11
N MET A 153 -7.18 -4.18 -3.77
CA MET A 153 -8.25 -3.56 -4.57
C MET A 153 -9.14 -2.65 -3.73
N ARG A 154 -9.53 -3.08 -2.52
CA ARG A 154 -10.31 -2.25 -1.59
C ARG A 154 -9.58 -0.95 -1.24
N ARG A 155 -8.27 -1.03 -0.96
CA ARG A 155 -7.42 0.15 -0.66
C ARG A 155 -7.28 1.06 -1.86
N THR A 156 -6.99 0.50 -3.03
CA THR A 156 -6.88 1.26 -4.29
C THR A 156 -8.17 2.01 -4.60
N LYS A 157 -9.34 1.38 -4.47
CA LYS A 157 -10.65 2.05 -4.63
C LYS A 157 -10.85 3.19 -3.63
N ALA A 158 -10.45 3.01 -2.38
CA ALA A 158 -10.55 4.06 -1.36
C ALA A 158 -9.66 5.26 -1.69
N ILE A 159 -8.42 5.01 -2.12
CA ILE A 159 -7.48 6.05 -2.56
C ILE A 159 -8.05 6.81 -3.76
N ALA A 160 -8.51 6.09 -4.79
CA ALA A 160 -9.09 6.69 -5.99
C ALA A 160 -10.30 7.58 -5.65
N SER A 161 -11.19 7.12 -4.77
CA SER A 161 -12.37 7.90 -4.34
C SER A 161 -11.97 9.18 -3.59
N VAL A 162 -10.93 9.14 -2.76
CA VAL A 162 -10.45 10.34 -2.06
C VAL A 162 -9.78 11.30 -3.04
N LEU A 163 -8.98 10.80 -3.98
CA LEU A 163 -8.32 11.62 -4.98
C LEU A 163 -9.34 12.29 -5.91
N GLU A 164 -10.36 11.56 -6.35
CA GLU A 164 -11.46 12.09 -7.15
C GLU A 164 -12.18 13.23 -6.43
N LYS A 165 -12.55 13.04 -5.16
CA LYS A 165 -13.16 14.10 -4.33
C LYS A 165 -12.25 15.31 -4.18
N TYR A 166 -10.96 15.09 -3.95
CA TYR A 166 -9.98 16.18 -3.86
C TYR A 166 -9.94 17.00 -5.16
N LEU A 167 -9.90 16.33 -6.31
CA LEU A 167 -9.89 16.99 -7.62
C LEU A 167 -11.22 17.69 -7.93
N GLN A 168 -12.36 17.15 -7.49
CA GLN A 168 -13.65 17.83 -7.63
C GLN A 168 -13.72 19.14 -6.83
N VAL A 169 -13.14 19.15 -5.62
CA VAL A 169 -13.19 20.32 -4.73
C VAL A 169 -12.12 21.35 -5.08
N TYR A 170 -10.90 20.91 -5.42
CA TYR A 170 -9.73 21.77 -5.55
C TYR A 170 -9.14 21.83 -6.97
N GLY A 171 -9.53 20.91 -7.85
CA GLY A 171 -9.02 20.81 -9.23
C GLY A 171 -9.73 21.70 -10.25
N GLN A 172 -10.83 22.38 -9.88
CA GLN A 172 -11.51 23.34 -10.75
C GLN A 172 -10.86 24.74 -10.77
N SER A 173 -9.77 24.94 -10.04
CA SER A 173 -9.01 26.20 -10.00
C SER A 173 -7.80 26.16 -10.95
N SER A 174 -8.00 25.75 -12.20
CA SER A 174 -6.97 25.79 -13.26
C SER A 174 -7.53 26.43 -14.52
#